data_AF-A0AAW1BI29-F1
#
_entry.id   AF-A0AAW1BI29-F1
#
_cell.length_a   1.000
_cell.length_b   1.000
_cell.length_c   1.000
_cell.angle_alpha   90.00
_cell.angle_beta   90.00
_cell.angle_gamma   90.00
#
_symmetry.space_group_name_H-M   'P 1'
#
loop_
_entity.id
_entity.type
_entity.pdbx_description
1 polymer ?
#
loop_
_entity_poly.entity_id
_entity_poly.type
_entity_poly.pdbx_seq_one_letter_code
_entity_poly.pdbx_strand_id
1 'polypeptide(L)'
;MGSAGVAFRARRIWASEELNRRALQSAMVKDGLIPWLVEALKDTDAMSDYTLAYSVALLMNLCLRTSGKKMCVKIANEILKVLSDLLGHENHEIHPYVNGALYSILAIPSIREEARAMEMEDILRCYIAEGNADMIQQIEFIIKQLQSEDPQEDSVESDDEEKEDNAEEEEKKEEEEEEEEEEEEEEEEEEEEEEEEEEEEEEEEEEEEEE
;
A
#
# COMPACT_ATOMS: atom_id res chain seq x y z
N MET A 1 -19.58 -21.48 25.90
CA MET A 1 -19.21 -21.48 24.48
C MET A 1 -18.82 -20.06 24.11
N GLY A 2 -17.56 -19.75 23.81
CA GLY A 2 -17.19 -18.34 23.57
C GLY A 2 -15.73 -17.98 23.27
N SER A 3 -14.76 -18.90 23.33
CA SER A 3 -13.35 -18.55 23.04
C SER A 3 -12.77 -19.23 21.79
N ALA A 4 -13.31 -20.39 21.39
CA ALA A 4 -12.84 -21.10 20.20
C ALA A 4 -13.27 -20.45 18.88
N GLY A 5 -14.37 -19.68 18.87
CA GLY A 5 -14.91 -19.04 17.67
C GLY A 5 -14.16 -17.78 17.21
N VAL A 6 -13.44 -17.12 18.12
CA VAL A 6 -12.65 -15.92 17.80
C VAL A 6 -11.29 -16.33 17.25
N ALA A 7 -10.66 -17.33 17.88
CA ALA A 7 -9.42 -17.93 17.39
C ALA A 7 -9.59 -18.60 16.02
N PHE A 8 -10.74 -19.23 15.74
CA PHE A 8 -11.02 -19.82 14.42
C PHE A 8 -11.24 -18.76 13.33
N ARG A 9 -11.76 -17.57 13.68
CA ARG A 9 -11.88 -16.45 12.72
C ARG A 9 -10.55 -15.78 12.45
N ALA A 10 -9.74 -15.55 13.48
CA ALA A 10 -8.39 -15.01 13.33
C ALA A 10 -7.49 -15.96 12.51
N ARG A 11 -7.56 -17.28 12.74
CA ARG A 11 -6.79 -18.27 11.98
C ARG A 11 -7.24 -18.40 10.51
N ARG A 12 -8.51 -18.10 10.21
CA ARG A 12 -9.04 -18.07 8.83
C ARG A 12 -8.68 -16.78 8.09
N ILE A 13 -8.45 -15.69 8.81
CA ILE A 13 -7.94 -14.42 8.25
C ILE A 13 -6.44 -14.57 8.00
N TRP A 14 -5.69 -15.10 8.96
CA TRP A 14 -4.26 -15.37 8.83
C TRP A 14 -3.95 -16.40 7.71
N ALA A 15 -4.72 -17.48 7.62
CA ALA A 15 -4.58 -18.44 6.51
C ALA A 15 -5.16 -17.93 5.17
N SER A 16 -5.91 -16.82 5.18
CA SER A 16 -6.35 -16.13 3.97
C SER A 16 -5.34 -15.09 3.51
N GLU A 17 -4.51 -14.54 4.38
CA GLU A 17 -3.44 -13.60 4.01
C GLU A 17 -2.27 -14.32 3.33
N GLU A 18 -1.98 -15.55 3.73
CA GLU A 18 -0.94 -16.38 3.09
C GLU A 18 -1.27 -16.79 1.64
N LEU A 19 -2.54 -16.72 1.21
CA LEU A 19 -2.97 -17.15 -0.13
C LEU A 19 -3.38 -15.98 -1.04
N ASN A 20 -3.15 -14.73 -0.63
CA ASN A 20 -3.85 -13.59 -1.21
C ASN A 20 -2.93 -12.52 -1.80
N ARG A 21 -1.83 -12.92 -2.46
CA ARG A 21 -1.12 -12.02 -3.38
C ARG A 21 -2.05 -11.65 -4.56
N ARG A 22 -2.71 -12.65 -5.17
CA ARG A 22 -3.54 -12.48 -6.39
C ARG A 22 -4.91 -11.82 -6.20
N ALA A 23 -5.62 -12.04 -5.09
CA ALA A 23 -6.92 -11.37 -4.86
C ALA A 23 -6.77 -10.01 -4.16
N LEU A 24 -5.64 -9.74 -3.49
CA LEU A 24 -5.24 -8.37 -3.13
C LEU A 24 -4.85 -7.61 -4.41
N GLN A 25 -3.99 -8.16 -5.28
CA GLN A 25 -3.64 -7.58 -6.59
C GLN A 25 -4.89 -7.31 -7.47
N SER A 26 -5.83 -8.26 -7.58
CA SER A 26 -7.05 -8.07 -8.39
C SER A 26 -8.06 -7.07 -7.78
N ALA A 27 -8.08 -6.89 -6.46
CA ALA A 27 -8.87 -5.84 -5.81
C ALA A 27 -8.18 -4.46 -5.86
N MET A 28 -6.86 -4.44 -5.97
CA MET A 28 -5.99 -3.25 -5.98
C MET A 28 -5.95 -2.51 -7.33
N VAL A 29 -6.27 -3.15 -8.46
CA VAL A 29 -5.89 -2.59 -9.77
C VAL A 29 -6.76 -1.46 -10.32
N LYS A 30 -8.01 -1.21 -9.88
CA LYS A 30 -8.74 -0.04 -10.46
C LYS A 30 -9.76 0.71 -9.62
N ASP A 31 -10.31 0.12 -8.55
CA ASP A 31 -11.36 0.79 -7.76
C ASP A 31 -11.29 0.52 -6.23
N GLY A 32 -10.40 -0.35 -5.75
CA GLY A 32 -10.36 -0.79 -4.34
C GLY A 32 -9.17 -0.31 -3.52
N LEU A 33 -8.10 0.21 -4.15
CA LEU A 33 -6.86 0.53 -3.46
C LEU A 33 -7.00 1.68 -2.46
N ILE A 34 -7.69 2.77 -2.83
CA ILE A 34 -7.91 3.90 -1.91
C ILE A 34 -8.79 3.48 -0.73
N PRO A 35 -9.97 2.85 -0.91
CA PRO A 35 -10.74 2.33 0.22
C PRO A 35 -9.97 1.35 1.11
N TRP A 36 -9.17 0.46 0.51
CA TRP A 36 -8.35 -0.49 1.25
C TRP A 36 -7.25 0.21 2.07
N LEU A 37 -6.54 1.17 1.48
CA LEU A 37 -5.55 1.98 2.19
C LEU A 37 -6.18 2.78 3.33
N VAL A 38 -7.36 3.37 3.10
CA VAL A 38 -8.11 4.10 4.13
C VAL A 38 -8.52 3.15 5.27
N GLU A 39 -8.92 1.92 4.98
CA GLU A 39 -9.22 0.93 6.02
C GLU A 39 -7.96 0.50 6.80
N ALA A 40 -6.84 0.24 6.10
CA ALA A 40 -5.58 -0.13 6.73
C ALA A 40 -5.04 0.99 7.65
N LEU A 41 -5.14 2.25 7.20
CA LEU A 41 -4.70 3.43 7.95
C LEU A 41 -5.59 3.77 9.16
N LYS A 42 -6.71 3.07 9.38
CA LYS A 42 -7.48 3.19 10.63
C LYS A 42 -6.76 2.53 11.82
N ASP A 43 -5.87 1.57 11.57
CA ASP A 43 -5.08 0.87 12.58
C ASP A 43 -3.60 1.20 12.43
N THR A 44 -3.24 2.47 12.67
CA THR A 44 -1.86 2.96 12.55
C THR A 44 -0.91 2.24 13.51
N ASP A 45 -1.41 1.76 14.66
CA ASP A 45 -0.65 1.05 15.68
C ASP A 45 -0.20 -0.35 15.23
N ALA A 46 -0.84 -0.92 14.21
CA ALA A 46 -0.46 -2.21 13.65
C ALA A 46 0.73 -2.13 12.68
N MET A 47 1.17 -0.92 12.32
CA MET A 47 2.18 -0.69 11.28
C MET A 47 3.44 -0.03 11.86
N SER A 48 4.60 -0.32 11.26
CA SER A 48 5.83 0.40 11.61
C SER A 48 5.77 1.84 11.08
N ASP A 49 6.52 2.76 11.71
CA ASP A 49 6.63 4.15 11.26
C ASP A 49 7.03 4.29 9.78
N TYR A 50 7.92 3.42 9.32
CA TYR A 50 8.35 3.37 7.92
C TYR A 50 7.20 2.98 6.98
N THR A 51 6.46 1.92 7.34
CA THR A 51 5.32 1.43 6.55
C THR A 51 4.17 2.43 6.56
N LEU A 52 3.95 3.12 7.69
CA LEU A 52 2.96 4.17 7.80
C LEU A 52 3.30 5.34 6.86
N ALA A 53 4.53 5.86 6.94
CA ALA A 53 4.97 6.96 6.09
C ALA A 53 4.83 6.64 4.59
N TYR A 54 5.22 5.43 4.18
CA TYR A 54 5.06 4.97 2.80
C TYR A 54 3.58 4.88 2.39
N SER A 55 2.73 4.32 3.24
CA SER A 55 1.30 4.15 2.97
C SER A 55 0.57 5.49 2.82
N VAL A 56 0.91 6.48 3.66
CA VAL A 56 0.34 7.83 3.57
C VAL A 56 0.85 8.57 2.33
N ALA A 57 2.14 8.41 1.98
CA ALA A 57 2.69 8.99 0.76
C ALA A 57 2.02 8.39 -0.50
N LEU A 58 1.78 7.08 -0.51
CA LEU A 58 1.04 6.41 -1.58
C LEU A 58 -0.40 6.93 -1.66
N LEU A 59 -1.10 7.04 -0.53
CA LEU A 59 -2.45 7.60 -0.49
C LEU A 59 -2.49 9.03 -1.04
N MET A 60 -1.53 9.89 -0.68
CA MET A 60 -1.40 11.24 -1.23
C MET A 60 -1.26 11.19 -2.76
N ASN A 61 -0.34 10.38 -3.30
CA ASN A 61 -0.12 10.29 -4.74
C ASN A 61 -1.38 9.84 -5.48
N LEU A 62 -2.11 8.89 -4.93
CA LEU A 62 -3.39 8.45 -5.48
C LEU A 62 -4.44 9.57 -5.45
N CYS A 63 -4.49 10.37 -4.38
CA CYS A 63 -5.40 11.52 -4.26
C CYS A 63 -5.06 12.68 -5.19
N LEU A 64 -3.84 12.75 -5.73
CA LEU A 64 -3.46 13.75 -6.75
C LEU A 64 -4.03 13.39 -8.13
N ARG A 65 -4.25 12.10 -8.41
CA ARG A 65 -4.79 11.61 -9.69
C ARG A 65 -6.30 11.85 -9.80
N THR A 66 -6.77 12.14 -11.01
CA THR A 66 -8.20 12.41 -11.29
C THR A 66 -9.09 11.21 -10.96
N SER A 67 -8.63 9.99 -11.23
CA SER A 67 -9.32 8.74 -10.85
C SER A 67 -9.42 8.59 -9.33
N GLY A 68 -8.36 8.88 -8.60
CA GLY A 68 -8.34 8.84 -7.15
C GLY A 68 -9.25 9.89 -6.51
N LYS A 69 -9.23 11.12 -7.01
CA LYS A 69 -10.18 12.19 -6.63
C LYS A 69 -11.64 11.73 -6.74
N LYS A 70 -12.02 11.09 -7.87
CA LYS A 70 -13.37 10.54 -8.06
C LYS A 70 -13.72 9.43 -7.06
N MET A 71 -12.74 8.61 -6.67
CA MET A 71 -12.93 7.59 -5.63
C MET A 71 -13.12 8.21 -4.25
N CYS A 72 -12.31 9.22 -3.90
CA CYS A 72 -12.41 9.94 -2.63
C CYS A 72 -13.79 10.55 -2.41
N VAL A 73 -14.51 10.95 -3.47
CA VAL A 73 -15.90 11.42 -3.36
C VAL A 73 -16.83 10.33 -2.82
N LYS A 74 -16.63 9.05 -3.18
CA LYS A 74 -17.47 7.94 -2.74
C LYS A 74 -17.26 7.60 -1.26
N ILE A 75 -16.04 7.81 -0.75
CA ILE A 75 -15.63 7.48 0.62
C ILE A 75 -15.23 8.72 1.43
N ALA A 76 -15.78 9.90 1.09
CA ALA A 76 -15.32 11.19 1.59
C ALA A 76 -15.26 11.25 3.13
N ASN A 77 -16.27 10.70 3.79
CA ASN A 77 -16.34 10.61 5.25
C ASN A 77 -15.18 9.81 5.85
N GLU A 78 -14.86 8.67 5.27
CA GLU A 78 -13.85 7.76 5.81
C GLU A 78 -12.45 8.32 5.59
N ILE A 79 -12.16 8.82 4.38
CA ILE A 79 -10.85 9.37 4.07
C ILE A 79 -10.57 10.64 4.87
N LEU A 80 -11.55 11.55 5.03
CA LEU A 80 -11.38 12.75 5.82
C LEU A 80 -11.13 12.43 7.28
N LYS A 81 -11.86 11.45 7.84
CA LYS A 81 -11.64 11.00 9.22
C LYS A 81 -10.23 10.44 9.42
N VAL A 82 -9.78 9.55 8.54
CA VAL A 82 -8.43 8.97 8.61
C VAL A 82 -7.36 10.06 8.48
N LEU A 83 -7.51 11.01 7.55
CA LEU A 83 -6.58 12.12 7.42
C LEU A 83 -6.58 13.03 8.66
N SER A 84 -7.72 13.25 9.30
CA SER A 84 -7.81 13.99 10.58
C SER A 84 -7.10 13.26 11.73
N ASP A 85 -7.25 11.94 11.80
CA ASP A 85 -6.60 11.12 12.82
C ASP A 85 -5.07 11.11 12.60
N LEU A 86 -4.61 11.03 11.34
CA LEU A 86 -3.20 11.08 10.97
C LEU A 86 -2.53 12.44 11.21
N LEU A 87 -3.27 13.55 11.22
CA LEU A 87 -2.73 14.87 11.59
C LEU A 87 -2.30 14.94 13.06
N GLY A 88 -2.84 14.07 13.91
CA GLY A 88 -2.51 13.99 15.33
C GLY A 88 -1.49 12.91 15.67
N HIS A 89 -0.90 12.25 14.66
CA HIS A 89 0.03 11.15 14.87
C HIS A 89 1.38 11.64 15.39
N GLU A 90 2.05 10.85 16.24
CA GLU A 90 3.35 11.21 16.81
C GLU A 90 4.45 11.34 15.74
N ASN A 91 4.27 10.63 14.63
CA ASN A 91 5.20 10.65 13.50
C ASN A 91 4.96 11.88 12.60
N HIS A 92 5.61 12.99 12.93
CA HIS A 92 5.48 14.24 12.16
C HIS A 92 6.02 14.17 10.72
N GLU A 93 6.77 13.12 10.33
CA GLU A 93 7.23 12.96 8.94
C GLU A 93 6.07 12.73 7.97
N ILE A 94 4.91 12.26 8.47
CA ILE A 94 3.74 11.99 7.63
C ILE A 94 2.93 13.26 7.32
N HIS A 95 3.08 14.32 8.13
CA HIS A 95 2.26 15.53 8.04
C HIS A 95 2.28 16.19 6.65
N PRO A 96 3.43 16.35 5.96
CA PRO A 96 3.44 16.93 4.62
C PRO A 96 2.60 16.13 3.62
N TYR A 97 2.59 14.80 3.73
CA TYR A 97 1.82 13.93 2.84
C TYR A 97 0.31 14.03 3.14
N VAL A 98 -0.07 14.03 4.42
CA VAL A 98 -1.46 14.23 4.86
C VAL A 98 -1.98 15.59 4.39
N ASN A 99 -1.18 16.64 4.57
CA ASN A 99 -1.51 18.00 4.14
C ASN A 99 -1.70 18.11 2.63
N GLY A 100 -0.82 17.46 1.85
CA GLY A 100 -0.94 17.36 0.39
C GLY A 100 -2.20 16.62 -0.05
N ALA A 101 -2.52 15.50 0.60
CA ALA A 101 -3.73 14.73 0.32
C ALA A 101 -5.00 15.56 0.60
N LEU A 102 -5.07 16.20 1.79
CA LEU A 102 -6.18 17.08 2.17
C LEU A 102 -6.36 18.23 1.18
N TYR A 103 -5.28 18.92 0.82
CA TYR A 103 -5.35 20.02 -0.15
C TYR A 103 -5.91 19.54 -1.50
N SER A 104 -5.47 18.37 -1.98
CA SER A 104 -5.93 17.80 -3.25
C SER A 104 -7.41 17.43 -3.23
N ILE A 105 -7.88 16.69 -2.21
CA ILE A 105 -9.27 16.23 -2.17
C ILE A 105 -10.25 17.37 -1.87
N LEU A 106 -9.83 18.38 -1.10
CA LEU A 106 -10.63 19.58 -0.81
C LEU A 106 -10.76 20.51 -2.01
N ALA A 107 -10.06 20.26 -3.13
CA ALA A 107 -10.38 20.92 -4.39
C ALA A 107 -11.78 20.53 -4.91
N ILE A 108 -12.32 19.38 -4.48
CA ILE A 108 -13.61 18.87 -4.93
C ILE A 108 -14.75 19.44 -4.07
N PRO A 109 -15.75 20.14 -4.66
CA PRO A 109 -16.82 20.76 -3.90
C PRO A 109 -17.60 19.81 -2.99
N SER A 110 -17.92 18.59 -3.47
CA SER A 110 -18.63 17.57 -2.68
C SER A 110 -17.88 17.16 -1.42
N ILE A 111 -16.54 17.04 -1.49
CA ILE A 111 -15.71 16.69 -0.34
C ILE A 111 -15.62 17.87 0.64
N ARG A 112 -15.58 19.11 0.14
CA ARG A 112 -15.63 20.31 1.01
C ARG A 112 -16.93 20.38 1.82
N GLU A 113 -18.06 20.00 1.24
CA GLU A 113 -19.33 19.96 1.97
C GLU A 113 -19.27 18.95 3.12
N GLU A 114 -18.74 17.76 2.88
CA GLU A 114 -18.57 16.74 3.93
C GLU A 114 -17.57 17.20 5.00
N ALA A 115 -16.44 17.79 4.60
CA ALA A 115 -15.45 18.34 5.53
C ALA A 115 -16.03 19.47 6.40
N ARG A 116 -16.91 20.31 5.85
CA ARG A 116 -17.65 21.32 6.62
C ARG A 116 -18.65 20.69 7.60
N ALA A 117 -19.32 19.61 7.20
CA ALA A 117 -20.23 18.87 8.08
C ALA A 117 -19.49 18.20 9.26
N MET A 118 -18.23 17.83 9.08
CA MET A 118 -17.34 17.29 10.13
C MET A 118 -16.63 18.36 10.96
N GLU A 119 -16.92 19.65 10.77
CA GLU A 119 -16.25 20.75 11.49
C GLU A 119 -14.71 20.69 11.33
N MET A 120 -14.24 20.23 10.15
CA MET A 120 -12.81 20.04 9.86
C MET A 120 -11.98 21.32 10.05
N GLU A 121 -12.59 22.48 9.80
CA GLU A 121 -11.93 23.77 10.04
C GLU A 121 -11.52 23.96 11.51
N ASP A 122 -12.37 23.57 12.45
CA ASP A 122 -12.09 23.69 13.88
C ASP A 122 -11.00 22.71 14.31
N ILE A 123 -11.03 21.48 13.77
CA ILE A 123 -9.98 20.47 13.95
C ILE A 123 -8.63 21.01 13.48
N LEU A 124 -8.57 21.54 12.26
CA LEU A 124 -7.34 22.11 11.69
C LEU A 124 -6.83 23.30 12.51
N ARG A 125 -7.71 24.15 13.03
CA ARG A 125 -7.34 25.28 13.89
C ARG A 125 -6.75 24.85 15.23
N CYS A 126 -7.14 23.70 15.78
CA CYS A 126 -6.49 23.15 16.97
C CYS A 126 -5.01 22.86 16.70
N TYR A 127 -4.67 22.30 15.53
CA TYR A 127 -3.29 21.98 15.16
C TYR A 127 -2.42 23.22 14.87
N ILE A 128 -3.01 24.34 14.46
CA ILE A 128 -2.29 25.62 14.33
C ILE A 128 -1.76 26.09 15.70
N ALA A 129 -2.51 25.86 16.78
CA ALA A 129 -2.16 26.36 18.11
C ALA A 129 -0.90 25.67 18.68
N GLU A 130 -0.61 24.44 18.24
CA GLU A 130 0.48 23.60 18.75
C GLU A 130 1.62 23.45 17.74
N GLY A 131 1.44 23.96 16.51
CA GLY A 131 2.32 23.71 15.39
C GLY A 131 3.54 24.60 15.23
N ASN A 132 4.48 24.16 14.38
CA ASN A 132 5.61 24.98 13.93
C ASN A 132 5.18 25.91 12.77
N ALA A 133 6.02 26.89 12.41
CA ALA A 133 5.67 27.89 11.39
C ALA A 133 5.31 27.28 10.02
N ASP A 134 6.02 26.22 9.60
CA ASP A 134 5.80 25.57 8.31
C ASP A 134 4.48 24.79 8.29
N MET A 135 4.16 24.06 9.36
CA MET A 135 2.91 23.34 9.52
C MET A 135 1.73 24.29 9.65
N ILE A 136 1.88 25.39 10.40
CA ILE A 136 0.86 26.45 10.48
C ILE A 136 0.54 26.98 9.08
N GLN A 137 1.57 27.30 8.28
CA GLN A 137 1.37 27.81 6.93
C GLN A 137 0.66 26.78 6.03
N GLN A 138 1.03 25.50 6.11
CA GLN A 138 0.36 24.42 5.36
C GLN A 138 -1.11 24.28 5.75
N ILE A 139 -1.41 24.30 7.05
CA ILE A 139 -2.79 24.18 7.54
C ILE A 139 -3.61 25.42 7.13
N GLU A 140 -3.04 26.62 7.16
CA GLU A 140 -3.70 27.83 6.66
C GLU A 140 -4.07 27.73 5.18
N PHE A 141 -3.21 27.12 4.35
CA PHE A 141 -3.54 26.85 2.95
C PHE A 141 -4.69 25.85 2.80
N ILE A 142 -4.75 24.81 3.64
CA ILE A 142 -5.83 23.83 3.64
C ILE A 142 -7.16 24.48 4.06
N ILE A 143 -7.16 25.30 5.11
CA ILE A 143 -8.36 26.05 5.55
C ILE A 143 -8.83 26.99 4.43
N LYS A 144 -7.90 27.70 3.79
CA LYS A 144 -8.23 28.58 2.66
C LYS A 144 -8.84 27.79 1.50
N GLN A 145 -8.33 26.59 1.21
CA GLN A 145 -8.89 25.69 0.19
C GLN A 145 -10.30 25.23 0.59
N LEU A 146 -10.51 24.82 1.84
CA LEU A 146 -11.82 24.42 2.35
C LEU A 146 -12.87 25.54 2.24
N GLN A 147 -12.46 26.80 2.47
CA GLN A 147 -13.32 27.98 2.39
C GLN A 147 -13.50 28.54 0.98
N SER A 148 -12.71 28.09 0.01
CA SER A 148 -12.84 28.54 -1.37
C SER A 148 -14.18 28.09 -1.96
N GLU A 149 -14.84 29.00 -2.68
CA GLU A 149 -16.10 28.68 -3.38
C GLU A 149 -15.87 28.29 -4.84
N ASP A 150 -14.75 28.71 -5.43
CA ASP A 150 -14.37 28.36 -6.79
C ASP A 150 -13.94 26.88 -6.87
N PRO A 151 -14.44 26.12 -7.86
CA PRO A 151 -13.76 24.89 -8.29
C PRO A 151 -12.40 25.31 -8.84
N GLN A 152 -11.30 24.77 -8.30
CA GLN A 152 -10.05 24.86 -9.05
C GLN A 152 -10.24 24.08 -10.36
N GLU A 153 -10.17 24.78 -11.50
CA GLU A 153 -10.01 24.10 -12.78
C GLU A 153 -8.72 23.27 -12.72
N ASP A 154 -8.85 21.96 -12.91
CA ASP A 154 -7.76 20.99 -13.04
C ASP A 154 -6.87 21.33 -14.27
N SER A 155 -6.12 22.43 -14.22
CA SER A 155 -5.14 22.82 -15.25
C SER A 155 -3.79 22.12 -15.08
N VAL A 156 -3.70 21.16 -14.17
CA VAL A 156 -2.62 20.16 -14.19
C VAL A 156 -3.31 18.82 -14.35
N GLU A 157 -3.75 18.57 -15.58
CA GLU A 157 -3.84 17.21 -16.12
C GLU A 157 -2.44 16.59 -15.99
N SER A 158 -2.12 16.08 -14.81
CA SER A 158 -1.24 14.92 -14.71
C SER A 158 -2.11 13.69 -14.99
N ASP A 159 -2.74 13.71 -16.17
CA ASP A 159 -3.25 12.50 -16.81
C ASP A 159 -2.03 11.79 -17.40
N ASP A 160 -1.20 11.30 -16.49
CA ASP A 160 -0.24 10.27 -16.80
C ASP A 160 -0.95 8.95 -16.53
N GLU A 161 -1.95 8.66 -17.37
CA GLU A 161 -2.25 7.28 -17.73
C GLU A 161 -1.08 6.78 -18.59
N GLU A 162 0.10 6.67 -17.97
CA GLU A 162 1.08 5.69 -18.42
C GLU A 162 0.34 4.36 -18.40
N LYS A 163 0.20 3.81 -19.61
CA LYS A 163 -0.44 2.52 -19.87
C LYS A 163 0.04 1.52 -18.83
N GLU A 164 -0.90 0.74 -18.31
CA GLU A 164 -0.63 -0.57 -17.74
C GLU A 164 0.25 -1.35 -18.72
N ASP A 165 1.57 -1.29 -18.54
CA ASP A 165 2.53 -2.12 -19.27
C ASP A 165 3.77 -2.40 -18.40
N ASN A 166 3.60 -2.35 -17.07
CA ASN A 166 4.62 -2.78 -16.11
C ASN A 166 4.20 -4.04 -15.34
N ALA A 167 3.18 -4.74 -15.83
CA ALA A 167 2.88 -6.11 -15.40
C ALA A 167 3.77 -7.11 -16.16
N GLU A 168 4.11 -6.84 -17.42
CA GLU A 168 4.94 -7.74 -18.22
C GLU A 168 6.43 -7.75 -17.80
N GLU A 169 6.97 -6.65 -17.24
CA GLU A 169 8.36 -6.63 -16.77
C GLU A 169 8.56 -7.31 -15.41
N GLU A 170 7.57 -7.30 -14.50
CA GLU A 170 7.66 -8.06 -13.25
C GLU A 170 7.27 -9.54 -13.44
N GLU A 171 6.34 -9.86 -14.35
CA GLU A 171 6.06 -11.27 -14.72
C GLU A 171 7.28 -11.94 -15.35
N LYS A 172 8.01 -11.24 -16.24
CA LYS A 172 9.26 -11.78 -16.79
C LYS A 172 10.33 -12.04 -15.73
N LYS A 173 10.38 -11.20 -14.71
CA LYS A 173 11.43 -11.32 -13.68
C LYS A 173 11.13 -12.44 -12.70
N GLU A 174 9.85 -12.64 -12.36
CA GLU A 174 9.43 -13.81 -11.57
C GLU A 174 9.56 -15.11 -12.41
N GLU A 175 9.27 -15.09 -13.71
CA GLU A 175 9.51 -16.25 -14.60
C GLU A 175 11.00 -16.57 -14.78
N GLU A 176 11.87 -15.56 -14.91
CA GLU A 176 13.33 -15.75 -15.00
C GLU A 176 13.92 -16.29 -13.67
N GLU A 177 13.40 -15.86 -12.51
CA GLU A 177 13.83 -16.40 -11.21
C GLU A 177 13.33 -17.84 -10.97
N GLU A 178 12.13 -18.21 -11.44
CA GLU A 178 11.64 -19.61 -11.39
C GLU A 178 12.42 -20.53 -12.35
N GLU A 179 12.81 -20.06 -13.55
CA GLU A 179 13.65 -20.83 -14.47
C GLU A 179 15.09 -21.02 -13.93
N GLU A 180 15.68 -20.03 -13.27
CA GLU A 180 17.00 -20.17 -12.64
C GLU A 180 16.99 -21.17 -11.46
N GLU A 181 15.91 -21.20 -10.64
CA GLU A 181 15.77 -22.20 -9.57
C GLU A 181 15.57 -23.63 -10.12
N GLU A 182 14.82 -23.80 -11.23
CA GLU A 182 14.67 -25.11 -11.88
C GLU A 182 15.99 -25.61 -12.51
N GLU A 183 16.79 -24.71 -13.11
CA GLU A 183 18.11 -25.09 -13.66
C GLU A 183 19.12 -25.47 -12.56
N GLU A 184 19.11 -24.79 -11.40
CA GLU A 184 19.97 -25.16 -10.27
C GLU A 184 19.56 -26.52 -9.66
N GLU A 185 18.26 -26.84 -9.58
CA GLU A 185 17.79 -28.16 -9.12
C GLU A 185 18.17 -29.28 -10.10
N GLU A 186 18.09 -29.05 -11.42
CA GLU A 186 18.52 -30.04 -12.43
C GLU A 186 20.05 -30.27 -12.41
N GLU A 187 20.86 -29.24 -12.20
CA GLU A 187 22.32 -29.40 -12.05
C GLU A 187 22.69 -30.17 -10.77
N GLU A 188 21.99 -29.94 -9.65
CA GLU A 188 22.20 -30.72 -8.41
C GLU A 188 21.80 -32.20 -8.58
N GLU A 189 20.71 -32.50 -9.31
CA GLU A 189 20.31 -33.88 -9.60
C GLU A 189 21.31 -34.59 -10.54
N GLU A 190 21.88 -33.90 -11.54
CA GLU A 190 22.91 -34.49 -12.41
C GLU A 190 24.23 -34.76 -11.66
N GLU A 191 24.65 -33.88 -10.76
CA GLU A 191 25.84 -34.11 -9.92
C GLU A 191 25.65 -35.29 -8.96
N GLU A 192 24.45 -35.47 -8.37
CA GLU A 192 24.15 -36.63 -7.53
C GLU A 192 24.14 -37.96 -8.34
N GLU A 193 23.63 -37.96 -9.57
CA GLU A 193 23.68 -39.16 -10.44
C GLU A 193 25.11 -39.53 -10.86
N GLU A 194 25.97 -38.56 -11.15
CA GLU A 194 27.39 -38.82 -11.48
C GLU A 194 28.16 -39.36 -10.27
N GLU A 195 27.91 -38.86 -9.06
CA GLU A 195 28.53 -39.40 -7.84
C GLU A 195 28.07 -40.84 -7.54
N GLU A 196 26.79 -41.17 -7.76
CA GLU A 196 26.29 -42.54 -7.61
C GLU A 196 26.89 -43.50 -8.65
N GLU A 197 27.08 -43.08 -9.91
CA GLU A 197 27.73 -43.92 -10.93
C GLU A 197 29.23 -44.15 -10.63
N GLU A 198 29.95 -43.15 -10.12
CA GLU A 198 31.36 -43.32 -9.71
C GLU A 198 31.49 -44.27 -8.50
N GLU A 199 30.58 -44.19 -7.52
CA GLU A 199 30.57 -45.12 -6.39
C GLU A 199 30.24 -46.56 -6.82
N GLU A 200 29.32 -46.77 -7.77
CA GLU A 200 29.03 -48.10 -8.32
C GLU A 200 30.21 -48.68 -9.12
N GLU A 201 30.93 -47.86 -9.91
CA GLU A 201 32.15 -48.31 -10.62
C GLU A 201 33.29 -48.68 -9.66
N GLU A 202 33.48 -47.93 -8.56
CA GLU A 202 34.48 -48.26 -7.54
C GLU A 202 34.12 -49.56 -6.78
N GLU A 203 32.84 -49.80 -6.47
CA GLU A 203 32.40 -51.05 -5.85
C GLU A 203 32.57 -52.26 -6.79
N GLU A 204 32.30 -52.12 -8.10
CA GLU A 204 32.54 -53.19 -9.08
C GLU A 204 34.04 -53.50 -9.27
N GLU A 205 34.92 -52.50 -9.26
CA GLU A 205 36.37 -52.71 -9.31
C GLU A 205 36.92 -53.41 -8.04
N GLU A 206 36.39 -53.09 -6.86
CA GLU A 206 36.76 -53.77 -5.61
C GLU A 206 36.28 -55.23 -5.57
N GLU A 207 35.10 -55.55 -6.12
CA GLU A 207 34.61 -56.93 -6.22
C GLU A 207 35.42 -57.78 -7.23
N GLU A 208 35.92 -57.21 -8.32
CA GLU A 208 36.79 -57.92 -9.29
C GLU A 208 38.20 -58.20 -8.75
N GLU A 209 38.71 -57.41 -7.79
CA GLU A 209 40.02 -57.66 -7.16
C GLU A 209 39.98 -58.74 -6.05
N GLU A 210 38.79 -59.12 -5.56
CA GLU A 210 38.61 -60.14 -4.50
C GLU A 210 38.32 -61.58 -5.01
N GLU A 211 38.11 -61.81 -6.32
CA GLU A 211 37.97 -63.15 -6.96
C GLU A 211 39.29 -63.80 -7.45
#